data_AF-A0A2D6LPB9-F1
#
_entry.id   AF-A0A2D6LPB9-F1
#
_cell.length_a   1.000
_cell.length_b   1.000
_cell.length_c   1.000
_cell.angle_alpha   90.00
_cell.angle_beta   90.00
_cell.angle_gamma   90.00
#
_symmetry.space_group_name_H-M   'P 1'
#
loop_
_entity.id
_entity.type
_entity.pdbx_description
1 polymer ?
#
loop_
_entity_poly.entity_id
_entity_poly.type
_entity_poly.pdbx_seq_one_letter_code
_entity_poly.pdbx_strand_id
1 'polypeptide(L)'
;MKEYKTTLENYLANLQEKVGRSNSELLIQFVEKFKATPSEPGDHRIYTVLIRLTAICKMIDKPLDNLTEEDLIKFNNTMRDRGMQSSLYYRRTLKQFLRLLDKKKYFDLIDSDFLKSPKKKNGSKRLVDPHEFWNEEQISEYIKESQKFSERQACWAGLWLSTGCRPHELLSLEAKNITRQNNLLVINVTSGKTGSRTI
;
A
#
# COMPACT_ATOMS: atom_id res chain seq x y z
N MET A 1 16.60 2.21 -2.18
CA MET A 1 16.14 3.60 -1.90
C MET A 1 16.49 4.58 -3.03
N LYS A 2 17.71 4.61 -3.59
CA LYS A 2 18.08 5.53 -4.69
C LYS A 2 17.18 5.44 -5.93
N GLU A 3 16.71 4.24 -6.27
CA GLU A 3 15.92 3.99 -7.48
C GLU A 3 14.58 4.75 -7.50
N TYR A 4 13.85 4.76 -6.38
CA TYR A 4 12.53 5.43 -6.30
C TYR A 4 12.60 6.95 -6.32
N LYS A 5 13.71 7.54 -5.84
CA LYS A 5 13.91 8.98 -5.92
C LYS A 5 13.99 9.42 -7.38
N THR A 6 14.84 8.75 -8.16
CA THR A 6 14.98 8.99 -9.60
C THR A 6 13.67 8.70 -10.35
N THR A 7 12.96 7.63 -10.00
CA THR A 7 11.64 7.35 -10.59
C THR A 7 10.64 8.48 -10.32
N LEU A 8 10.58 8.98 -9.08
CA LEU A 8 9.67 10.06 -8.69
C LEU A 8 10.03 11.38 -9.39
N GLU A 9 11.31 11.73 -9.45
CA GLU A 9 11.81 12.92 -10.16
C GLU A 9 11.44 12.88 -11.64
N ASN A 10 11.72 11.75 -12.32
CA ASN A 10 11.33 11.54 -13.70
C ASN A 10 9.81 11.61 -13.89
N TYR A 11 9.03 11.07 -12.94
CA TYR A 11 7.58 11.13 -13.03
C TYR A 11 7.04 12.56 -12.90
N LEU A 12 7.60 13.35 -11.99
CA LEU A 12 7.26 14.76 -11.80
C LEU A 12 7.62 15.61 -13.02
N ALA A 13 8.79 15.38 -13.62
CA ALA A 13 9.23 16.08 -14.83
C ALA A 13 8.26 15.88 -16.02
N ASN A 14 7.66 14.70 -16.12
CA ASN A 14 6.74 14.34 -17.20
C ASN A 14 5.26 14.50 -16.80
N LEU A 15 4.95 15.16 -15.68
CA LEU A 15 3.59 15.19 -15.14
C LEU A 15 2.65 16.05 -16.01
N GLN A 16 3.15 17.18 -16.53
CA GLN A 16 2.38 18.07 -17.39
C GLN A 16 1.86 17.37 -18.65
N GLU A 17 2.66 16.52 -19.28
CA GLU A 17 2.23 15.74 -20.44
C GLU A 17 1.14 14.72 -20.10
N LYS A 18 1.12 14.23 -18.85
CA LYS A 18 0.20 13.18 -18.41
C LYS A 18 -1.18 13.68 -18.02
N VAL A 19 -1.29 14.90 -17.49
CA VAL A 19 -2.55 15.43 -16.92
C VAL A 19 -2.89 16.85 -17.38
N GLY A 20 -2.06 17.48 -18.22
CA GLY A 20 -2.18 18.88 -18.62
C GLY A 20 -1.66 19.85 -17.57
N ARG A 21 -1.49 21.12 -17.97
CA ARG A 21 -0.85 22.17 -17.16
C ARG A 21 -1.55 22.39 -15.81
N SER A 22 -2.86 22.69 -15.83
CA SER A 22 -3.62 23.01 -14.61
C SER A 22 -3.56 21.89 -13.57
N ASN A 23 -3.80 20.63 -13.95
CA ASN A 23 -3.71 19.51 -13.01
C ASN A 23 -2.26 19.25 -12.56
N SER A 24 -1.26 19.43 -13.43
CA SER A 24 0.13 19.21 -13.05
C SER A 24 0.61 20.18 -11.96
N GLU A 25 0.21 21.46 -12.06
CA GLU A 25 0.49 22.48 -11.05
C GLU A 25 -0.14 22.10 -9.69
N LEU A 26 -1.42 21.66 -9.69
CA LEU A 26 -2.11 21.20 -8.48
C LEU A 26 -1.45 19.97 -7.85
N LEU A 27 -1.01 19.01 -8.67
CA LEU A 27 -0.36 17.79 -8.19
C LEU A 27 1.03 18.07 -7.62
N ILE A 28 1.79 19.01 -8.20
CA ILE A 28 3.07 19.46 -7.65
C ILE A 28 2.88 20.11 -6.28
N GLN A 29 1.93 21.05 -6.17
CA GLN A 29 1.57 21.67 -4.88
C GLN A 29 1.13 20.63 -3.84
N PHE A 30 0.35 19.63 -4.26
CA PHE A 30 -0.03 18.51 -3.40
C PHE A 30 1.19 17.75 -2.90
N VAL A 31 2.18 17.45 -3.76
CA VAL A 31 3.39 16.71 -3.39
C VAL A 31 4.21 17.50 -2.37
N GLU A 32 4.39 18.80 -2.55
CA GLU A 32 5.08 19.67 -1.60
C GLU A 32 4.41 19.63 -0.23
N LYS A 33 3.09 19.82 -0.19
CA LYS A 33 2.31 19.73 1.06
C LYS A 33 2.35 18.33 1.67
N PHE A 34 2.33 17.29 0.84
CA PHE A 34 2.31 15.91 1.31
C PHE A 34 3.65 15.52 1.95
N LYS A 35 4.77 15.97 1.36
CA LYS A 35 6.12 15.85 1.94
C LYS A 35 6.22 16.58 3.29
N ALA A 36 5.58 17.74 3.42
CA ALA A 36 5.55 18.51 4.67
C ALA A 36 4.61 17.93 5.76
N THR A 37 3.93 16.80 5.52
CA THR A 37 3.11 16.17 6.57
C THR A 37 3.97 15.50 7.63
N PRO A 38 3.52 15.44 8.91
CA PRO A 38 4.27 14.77 9.99
C PRO A 38 4.58 13.29 9.74
N SER A 39 3.89 12.67 8.77
CA SER A 39 4.12 11.28 8.41
C SER A 39 5.32 11.07 7.47
N GLU A 40 5.97 12.15 7.02
CA GLU A 40 7.16 12.17 6.17
C GLU A 40 7.17 11.03 5.12
N PRO A 41 6.18 11.03 4.20
CA PRO A 41 5.97 9.91 3.31
C PRO A 41 7.19 9.71 2.39
N GLY A 42 7.81 8.51 2.44
CA GLY A 42 8.90 8.18 1.53
C GLY A 42 8.49 8.19 0.05
N ASP A 43 9.49 8.30 -0.84
CA ASP A 43 9.31 8.50 -2.29
C ASP A 43 8.39 7.49 -2.95
N HIS A 44 8.49 6.21 -2.58
CA HIS A 44 7.61 5.15 -3.10
C HIS A 44 6.12 5.44 -2.81
N ARG A 45 5.80 5.96 -1.62
CA ARG A 45 4.42 6.30 -1.24
C ARG A 45 3.91 7.48 -2.04
N ILE A 46 4.75 8.52 -2.21
CA ILE A 46 4.42 9.70 -3.02
C ILE A 46 4.16 9.28 -4.48
N TYR A 47 5.07 8.50 -5.06
CA TYR A 47 4.94 7.95 -6.41
C TYR A 47 3.64 7.16 -6.60
N THR A 48 3.33 6.26 -5.67
CA THR A 48 2.10 5.46 -5.71
C THR A 48 0.84 6.32 -5.67
N VAL A 49 0.85 7.39 -4.86
CA VAL A 49 -0.26 8.35 -4.76
C VAL A 49 -0.40 9.15 -6.06
N LEU A 50 0.71 9.62 -6.65
CA LEU A 50 0.71 10.35 -7.91
C LEU A 50 0.18 9.52 -9.09
N ILE A 51 0.52 8.24 -9.19
CA ILE A 51 -0.04 7.34 -10.21
C ILE A 51 -1.56 7.32 -10.11
N ARG A 52 -2.10 7.18 -8.89
CA ARG A 52 -3.55 7.14 -8.67
C ARG A 52 -4.21 8.46 -9.00
N LEU A 53 -3.62 9.59 -8.61
CA LEU A 53 -4.14 10.92 -8.94
C LEU A 53 -4.11 11.18 -10.44
N THR A 54 -3.06 10.77 -11.13
CA THR A 54 -2.97 10.86 -12.60
C THR A 54 -4.09 10.05 -13.28
N ALA A 55 -4.34 8.84 -12.80
CA ALA A 55 -5.45 8.03 -13.28
C ALA A 55 -6.82 8.67 -12.98
N ILE A 56 -6.98 9.32 -11.82
CA ILE A 56 -8.21 10.08 -11.49
C ILE A 56 -8.39 11.27 -12.44
N CYS A 57 -7.35 12.07 -12.69
CA CYS A 57 -7.38 13.18 -13.66
C CYS A 57 -7.87 12.71 -15.02
N LYS A 58 -7.36 11.58 -15.52
CA LYS A 58 -7.75 11.01 -16.82
C LYS A 58 -9.20 10.49 -16.85
N MET A 59 -9.77 10.08 -15.72
CA MET A 59 -11.17 9.62 -15.66
C MET A 59 -12.16 10.77 -15.60
N ILE A 60 -11.80 11.83 -14.89
CA ILE A 60 -12.66 13.01 -14.69
C ILE A 60 -12.57 13.95 -15.89
N ASP A 61 -11.39 14.03 -16.52
CA ASP A 61 -11.11 14.85 -17.70
C ASP A 61 -11.40 16.35 -17.48
N LYS A 62 -11.13 16.83 -16.27
CA LYS A 62 -11.26 18.22 -15.85
C LYS A 62 -10.21 18.57 -14.78
N PRO A 63 -9.96 19.87 -14.53
CA PRO A 63 -9.19 20.32 -13.38
C PRO A 63 -9.79 19.83 -12.04
N LEU A 64 -8.98 19.19 -11.19
CA LEU A 64 -9.43 18.61 -9.92
C LEU A 64 -9.85 19.65 -8.87
N ASP A 65 -9.53 20.92 -9.07
CA ASP A 65 -9.96 22.04 -8.22
C ASP A 65 -11.41 22.50 -8.50
N ASN A 66 -11.97 22.07 -9.64
CA ASN A 66 -13.30 22.42 -10.14
C ASN A 66 -14.27 21.22 -10.20
N LEU A 67 -14.05 20.21 -9.34
CA LEU A 67 -14.91 19.02 -9.29
C LEU A 67 -16.36 19.36 -8.96
N THR A 68 -17.30 18.69 -9.61
CA THR A 68 -18.72 18.69 -9.20
C THR A 68 -19.11 17.36 -8.57
N GLU A 69 -20.30 17.30 -7.98
CA GLU A 69 -20.88 16.04 -7.50
C GLU A 69 -21.06 15.03 -8.65
N GLU A 70 -21.52 15.49 -9.83
CA GLU A 70 -21.67 14.66 -11.02
C GLU A 70 -20.35 14.03 -11.46
N ASP A 71 -19.24 14.77 -11.37
CA ASP A 71 -17.91 14.25 -11.70
C ASP A 71 -17.50 13.12 -10.74
N LEU A 72 -17.84 13.22 -9.45
CA LEU A 72 -17.59 12.16 -8.45
C LEU A 72 -18.47 10.93 -8.67
N ILE A 73 -19.71 11.12 -9.11
CA ILE A 73 -20.62 10.02 -9.49
C ILE A 73 -20.05 9.29 -10.72
N LYS A 74 -19.69 10.04 -11.77
CA LYS A 74 -19.06 9.50 -12.99
C LYS A 74 -17.78 8.72 -12.66
N PHE A 75 -16.94 9.28 -11.80
CA PHE A 75 -15.73 8.62 -11.32
C PHE A 75 -16.06 7.27 -10.64
N ASN A 76 -17.02 7.23 -9.72
CA ASN A 76 -17.38 5.99 -9.02
C ASN A 76 -18.01 4.93 -9.94
N ASN A 77 -18.84 5.34 -10.89
CA ASN A 77 -19.40 4.42 -11.89
C ASN A 77 -18.28 3.84 -12.76
N THR A 78 -17.37 4.68 -13.27
CA THR A 78 -16.19 4.23 -14.05
C THR A 78 -15.34 3.24 -13.27
N MET A 79 -15.13 3.47 -11.97
CA MET A 79 -14.36 2.56 -11.11
C MET A 79 -15.07 1.22 -10.89
N ARG A 80 -16.40 1.24 -10.80
CA ARG A 80 -17.25 0.04 -10.68
C ARG A 80 -17.21 -0.79 -11.96
N ASP A 81 -17.38 -0.16 -13.11
CA ASP A 81 -17.44 -0.82 -14.42
C ASP A 81 -16.10 -1.47 -14.78
N ARG A 82 -14.99 -0.83 -14.40
CA ARG A 82 -13.64 -1.38 -14.60
C ARG A 82 -13.27 -2.51 -13.62
N GLY A 83 -14.20 -2.93 -12.76
CA GLY A 83 -13.96 -4.01 -11.79
C GLY A 83 -12.82 -3.72 -10.81
N MET A 84 -12.46 -2.45 -10.60
CA MET A 84 -11.33 -2.10 -9.75
C MET A 84 -11.67 -2.37 -8.28
N GLN A 85 -11.25 -3.55 -7.78
CA GLN A 85 -11.24 -3.88 -6.35
C GLN A 85 -10.55 -2.77 -5.52
N SER A 86 -9.63 -2.05 -6.15
CA SER A 86 -8.88 -0.92 -5.60
C SER A 86 -9.67 0.39 -5.45
N SER A 87 -10.98 0.44 -5.72
CA SER A 87 -11.79 1.68 -5.62
C SER A 87 -11.67 2.40 -4.27
N LEU A 88 -11.42 1.65 -3.20
CA LEU A 88 -11.12 2.20 -1.88
C LEU A 88 -9.84 3.04 -1.86
N TYR A 89 -8.76 2.56 -2.48
CA TYR A 89 -7.47 3.24 -2.47
C TYR A 89 -7.50 4.54 -3.29
N TYR A 90 -8.21 4.55 -4.40
CA TYR A 90 -8.38 5.75 -5.22
C TYR A 90 -9.22 6.80 -4.49
N ARG A 91 -10.33 6.41 -3.84
CA ARG A 91 -11.14 7.33 -3.02
C ARG A 91 -10.36 7.91 -1.84
N ARG A 92 -9.60 7.06 -1.13
CA ARG A 92 -8.69 7.52 -0.06
C ARG A 92 -7.66 8.52 -0.58
N THR A 93 -7.12 8.27 -1.77
CA THR A 93 -6.15 9.15 -2.43
C THR A 93 -6.79 10.49 -2.81
N LEU A 94 -7.97 10.48 -3.43
CA LEU A 94 -8.72 11.69 -3.78
C LEU A 94 -9.08 12.52 -2.54
N LYS A 95 -9.57 11.86 -1.48
CA LYS A 95 -9.86 12.52 -0.20
C LYS A 95 -8.64 13.17 0.41
N GLN A 96 -7.49 12.47 0.41
CA GLN A 96 -6.24 13.01 0.92
C GLN A 96 -5.79 14.24 0.11
N PHE A 97 -5.90 14.18 -1.22
CA PHE A 97 -5.60 15.28 -2.11
C PHE A 97 -6.45 16.51 -1.81
N LEU A 98 -7.77 16.36 -1.80
CA LEU A 98 -8.69 17.45 -1.50
C LEU A 98 -8.48 18.02 -0.09
N ARG A 99 -8.05 17.19 0.87
CA ARG A 99 -7.74 17.64 2.22
C ARG A 99 -6.51 18.53 2.31
N LEU A 100 -5.45 18.20 1.59
CA LEU A 100 -4.24 19.03 1.60
C LEU A 100 -4.41 20.34 0.81
N LEU A 101 -5.41 20.40 -0.07
CA LEU A 101 -5.79 21.62 -0.79
C LEU A 101 -6.96 22.40 -0.16
N ASP A 102 -7.36 22.04 1.06
CA ASP A 102 -8.45 22.67 1.84
C ASP A 102 -9.82 22.71 1.11
N LYS A 103 -10.08 21.72 0.25
CA LYS A 103 -11.35 21.57 -0.49
C LYS A 103 -12.33 20.69 0.31
N LYS A 104 -12.60 21.06 1.57
CA LYS A 104 -13.41 20.26 2.52
C LYS A 104 -14.85 20.00 2.07
N LYS A 105 -15.42 20.88 1.23
CA LYS A 105 -16.80 20.78 0.72
C LYS A 105 -17.15 19.46 0.00
N TYR A 106 -16.15 18.68 -0.40
CA TYR A 106 -16.34 17.39 -1.08
C TYR A 106 -16.11 16.17 -0.21
N PHE A 107 -15.76 16.33 1.08
CA PHE A 107 -15.44 15.19 1.93
C PHE A 107 -16.67 14.32 2.18
N ASP A 108 -17.79 14.96 2.51
CA ASP A 108 -19.05 14.28 2.80
C ASP A 108 -19.57 13.54 1.56
N LEU A 109 -19.35 14.12 0.37
CA LEU A 109 -19.65 13.49 -0.91
C LEU A 109 -18.83 12.21 -1.11
N ILE A 110 -17.50 12.25 -0.92
CA ILE A 110 -16.61 11.08 -1.08
C ILE A 110 -16.90 9.99 -0.02
N ASP A 111 -17.22 10.40 1.20
CA ASP A 111 -17.53 9.49 2.32
C ASP A 111 -18.97 8.99 2.31
N SER A 112 -19.84 9.56 1.47
CA SER A 112 -21.25 9.18 1.39
C SER A 112 -21.42 7.69 1.10
N ASP A 113 -22.38 7.07 1.78
CA ASP A 113 -22.71 5.66 1.55
C ASP A 113 -23.24 5.44 0.13
N PHE A 114 -23.78 6.47 -0.52
CA PHE A 114 -24.19 6.47 -1.92
C PHE A 114 -23.02 6.18 -2.88
N LEU A 115 -21.84 6.74 -2.61
CA LEU A 115 -20.63 6.48 -3.40
C LEU A 115 -19.85 5.24 -2.93
N LYS A 116 -20.27 4.61 -1.82
CA LYS A 116 -19.74 3.30 -1.42
C LYS A 116 -20.36 2.25 -2.33
N SER A 117 -19.50 1.44 -2.95
CA SER A 117 -19.96 0.19 -3.56
C SER A 117 -20.82 -0.52 -2.50
N PRO A 118 -22.01 -1.03 -2.87
CA PRO A 118 -22.84 -1.76 -1.92
C PRO A 118 -21.94 -2.78 -1.25
N LYS A 119 -21.83 -2.72 0.08
CA LYS A 119 -21.14 -3.77 0.84
C LYS A 119 -21.83 -5.04 0.40
N LYS A 120 -21.14 -5.91 -0.36
CA LYS A 120 -21.67 -7.25 -0.61
C LYS A 120 -21.99 -7.76 0.79
N LYS A 121 -23.27 -8.02 1.08
CA LYS A 121 -23.73 -8.72 2.28
C LYS A 121 -23.22 -10.16 2.16
N ASN A 122 -21.92 -10.34 2.18
CA ASN A 122 -21.31 -11.65 2.29
C ASN A 122 -21.23 -11.86 3.80
N GLY A 123 -22.23 -12.57 4.33
CA GLY A 123 -22.07 -13.22 5.62
C GLY A 123 -20.73 -13.95 5.63
N SER A 124 -19.92 -13.66 6.65
CA SER A 124 -18.75 -14.47 7.04
C SER A 124 -17.95 -15.09 5.89
N LYS A 125 -17.59 -14.34 4.85
CA LYS A 125 -16.52 -14.81 3.96
C LYS A 125 -15.24 -14.75 4.79
N ARG A 126 -14.77 -15.90 5.30
CA ARG A 126 -13.35 -16.09 5.53
C ARG A 126 -12.66 -15.60 4.26
N LEU A 127 -11.88 -14.53 4.37
CA LEU A 127 -11.22 -13.88 3.24
C LEU A 127 -10.15 -14.76 2.59
N VAL A 128 -9.88 -15.93 3.19
CA VAL A 128 -8.85 -16.88 2.82
C VAL A 128 -9.49 -18.25 2.88
N ASP A 129 -9.34 -19.02 1.81
CA ASP A 129 -9.74 -20.42 1.81
C ASP A 129 -8.79 -21.18 2.75
N PRO A 130 -9.29 -21.91 3.78
CA PRO A 130 -8.42 -22.71 4.64
C PRO A 130 -7.53 -23.69 3.88
N HIS A 131 -7.89 -24.08 2.66
CA HIS A 131 -7.07 -24.91 1.76
C HIS A 131 -5.92 -24.15 1.08
N GLU A 132 -5.86 -22.81 1.18
CA GLU A 132 -4.71 -22.02 0.72
C GLU A 132 -3.51 -22.08 1.69
N PHE A 133 -3.71 -22.59 2.91
CA PHE A 133 -2.62 -22.79 3.87
C PHE A 133 -1.99 -24.17 3.72
N TRP A 134 -0.68 -24.25 3.95
CA TRP A 134 -0.01 -25.54 4.04
C TRP A 134 -0.51 -26.33 5.25
N ASN A 135 -0.82 -27.60 5.01
CA ASN A 135 -1.11 -28.55 6.07
C ASN A 135 0.20 -29.07 6.72
N GLU A 136 0.07 -29.85 7.79
CA GLU A 136 1.21 -30.37 8.55
C GLU A 136 2.13 -31.27 7.71
N GLU A 137 1.57 -32.04 6.77
CA GLU A 137 2.33 -32.91 5.87
C GLU A 137 3.20 -32.08 4.91
N GLN A 138 2.61 -31.04 4.31
CA GLN A 138 3.31 -30.10 3.41
C GLN A 138 4.39 -29.31 4.14
N ILE A 139 4.13 -28.88 5.38
CA ILE A 139 5.15 -28.23 6.22
C ILE A 139 6.30 -29.20 6.52
N SER A 140 5.99 -30.45 6.87
CA SER A 140 6.98 -31.49 7.16
C SER A 140 7.84 -31.83 5.95
N GLU A 141 7.22 -31.96 4.77
CA GLU A 141 7.91 -32.15 3.50
C GLU A 141 8.82 -30.97 3.17
N TYR A 142 8.32 -29.74 3.32
CA TYR A 142 9.12 -28.53 3.09
C TYR A 142 10.34 -28.46 4.01
N ILE A 143 10.18 -28.78 5.31
CA ILE A 143 11.31 -28.82 6.26
C ILE A 143 12.34 -29.85 5.81
N LYS A 144 11.91 -31.06 5.45
CA LYS A 144 12.79 -32.13 4.97
C LYS A 144 13.56 -31.73 3.71
N GLU A 145 12.87 -31.14 2.73
CA GLU A 145 13.49 -30.68 1.49
C GLU A 145 14.43 -29.49 1.73
N SER A 146 14.11 -28.62 2.70
CA SER A 146 14.96 -27.47 3.05
C SER A 146 16.35 -27.86 3.57
N GLN A 147 16.50 -29.10 4.10
CA GLN A 147 17.80 -29.63 4.52
C GLN A 147 18.77 -29.87 3.36
N LYS A 148 18.27 -29.90 2.12
CA LYS A 148 19.10 -30.00 0.91
C LYS A 148 19.64 -28.63 0.45
N PHE A 149 19.14 -27.54 1.02
CA PHE A 149 19.61 -26.19 0.69
C PHE A 149 20.94 -25.88 1.40
N SER A 150 21.57 -24.76 1.04
CA SER A 150 22.69 -24.25 1.83
C SER A 150 22.26 -24.00 3.28
N GLU A 151 23.20 -24.13 4.23
CA GLU A 151 22.94 -23.90 5.67
C GLU A 151 22.22 -22.58 5.93
N ARG A 152 22.61 -21.53 5.19
CA ARG A 152 21.95 -20.23 5.24
C ARG A 152 20.48 -20.36 4.87
N GLN A 153 20.17 -20.89 3.69
CA GLN A 153 18.79 -21.02 3.19
C GLN A 153 17.92 -21.92 4.10
N ALA A 154 18.48 -23.00 4.64
CA ALA A 154 17.80 -23.85 5.62
C ALA A 154 17.43 -23.07 6.89
N CYS A 155 18.35 -22.23 7.39
CA CYS A 155 18.10 -21.34 8.53
C CYS A 155 16.96 -20.33 8.23
N TRP A 156 16.93 -19.72 7.04
CA TRP A 156 15.85 -18.83 6.62
C TRP A 156 14.49 -19.52 6.58
N ALA A 157 14.43 -20.73 6.02
CA ALA A 157 13.22 -21.53 5.95
C ALA A 157 12.66 -21.87 7.34
N GLY A 158 13.53 -22.32 8.25
CA GLY A 158 13.15 -22.63 9.64
C GLY A 158 12.66 -21.38 10.39
N LEU A 159 13.40 -20.27 10.31
CA LEU A 159 13.00 -19.01 10.96
C LEU A 159 11.66 -18.49 10.44
N TRP A 160 11.41 -18.56 9.14
CA TRP A 160 10.15 -18.11 8.56
C TRP A 160 8.95 -18.92 9.07
N LEU A 161 9.07 -20.25 9.03
CA LEU A 161 8.01 -21.15 9.52
C LEU A 161 7.75 -20.99 11.01
N SER A 162 8.79 -20.87 11.84
CA SER A 162 8.63 -20.80 13.29
C SER A 162 8.14 -19.45 13.81
N THR A 163 8.38 -18.36 13.08
CA THR A 163 8.07 -17.01 13.58
C THR A 163 6.90 -16.32 12.87
N GLY A 164 6.55 -16.78 11.66
CA GLY A 164 5.61 -16.06 10.79
C GLY A 164 6.04 -14.62 10.49
N CYS A 165 7.34 -14.30 10.61
CA CYS A 165 7.86 -12.99 10.27
C CYS A 165 7.59 -12.67 8.81
N ARG A 166 7.32 -11.39 8.53
CA ARG A 166 7.16 -10.94 7.14
C ARG A 166 8.51 -11.05 6.43
N PRO A 167 8.54 -11.28 5.10
CA PRO A 167 9.79 -11.42 4.37
C PRO A 167 10.81 -10.29 4.63
N HIS A 168 10.35 -9.03 4.65
CA HIS A 168 11.23 -7.88 4.94
C HIS A 168 11.74 -7.83 6.39
N GLU A 169 10.98 -8.34 7.35
CA GLU A 169 11.38 -8.39 8.77
C GLU A 169 12.53 -9.37 8.93
N LEU A 170 12.41 -10.57 8.32
CA LEU A 170 13.50 -11.54 8.32
C LEU A 170 14.73 -10.97 7.60
N LEU A 171 14.54 -10.40 6.39
CA LEU A 171 15.65 -9.88 5.56
C LEU A 171 16.43 -8.73 6.20
N SER A 172 15.85 -8.07 7.20
CA SER A 172 16.49 -6.98 7.95
C SER A 172 17.03 -7.42 9.32
N LEU A 173 16.94 -8.70 9.67
CA LEU A 173 17.52 -9.21 10.91
C LEU A 173 19.05 -9.13 10.88
N GLU A 174 19.62 -8.55 11.93
CA GLU A 174 21.04 -8.58 12.23
C GLU A 174 21.34 -9.62 13.33
N ALA A 175 22.58 -10.07 13.44
CA ALA A 175 22.98 -11.03 14.47
C ALA A 175 22.63 -10.55 15.89
N LYS A 176 22.73 -9.23 16.16
CA LYS A 176 22.37 -8.62 17.45
C LYS A 176 20.87 -8.76 17.81
N ASN A 177 20.02 -9.02 16.83
CA ASN A 177 18.58 -9.20 17.04
C ASN A 177 18.23 -10.59 17.57
N ILE A 178 19.16 -11.55 17.51
CA ILE A 178 18.94 -12.95 17.90
C ILE A 178 19.74 -13.23 19.17
N THR A 179 19.04 -13.57 20.24
CA THR A 179 19.66 -13.93 21.53
C THR A 179 19.19 -15.30 21.97
N ARG A 180 20.02 -16.01 22.74
CA ARG A 180 19.63 -17.30 23.32
C ARG A 180 19.25 -17.10 24.79
N GLN A 181 18.06 -17.53 25.18
CA GLN A 181 17.56 -17.46 26.55
C GLN A 181 16.86 -18.78 26.88
N ASN A 182 17.26 -19.46 27.97
CA ASN A 182 16.61 -20.69 28.47
C ASN A 182 16.39 -21.76 27.38
N ASN A 183 17.40 -22.03 26.55
CA ASN A 183 17.34 -22.93 25.39
C ASN A 183 16.39 -22.52 24.25
N LEU A 184 15.86 -21.30 24.27
CA LEU A 184 15.09 -20.71 23.18
C LEU A 184 15.94 -19.67 22.44
N LEU A 185 15.64 -19.49 21.15
CA LEU A 185 16.09 -18.33 20.40
C LEU A 185 15.02 -17.26 20.51
N VAL A 186 15.42 -16.08 20.97
CA VAL A 186 14.58 -14.89 21.11
C VAL A 186 14.97 -13.92 20.00
N ILE A 187 13.98 -13.51 19.21
CA ILE A 187 14.18 -12.69 18.02
C ILE A 187 13.49 -11.34 18.21
N ASN A 188 14.30 -10.30 18.26
CA ASN A 188 13.84 -8.92 18.38
C ASN A 188 13.71 -8.30 16.98
N VAL A 189 12.50 -8.31 16.44
CA VAL A 189 12.16 -7.63 15.19
C VAL A 189 12.07 -6.13 15.47
N THR A 190 13.09 -5.38 15.05
CA THR A 190 13.19 -3.93 15.32
C THR A 190 12.49 -3.07 14.28
N SER A 191 12.27 -3.58 13.07
CA SER A 191 11.69 -2.85 11.94
C SER A 191 10.52 -3.61 11.31
N GLY A 192 9.41 -3.71 12.04
CA GLY A 192 8.15 -4.25 11.54
C GLY A 192 7.20 -3.17 11.03
N LYS A 193 6.27 -3.56 10.15
CA LYS A 193 5.19 -2.67 9.66
C LYS A 193 4.35 -2.05 10.79
N THR A 194 4.26 -2.72 11.93
CA THR A 194 3.46 -2.32 13.10
C THR A 194 4.32 -1.91 14.31
N GLY A 195 5.61 -1.63 14.09
CA GLY A 195 6.58 -1.36 15.15
C GLY A 195 7.42 -2.58 15.51
N SER A 196 8.19 -2.44 16.59
CA SER A 196 9.06 -3.52 17.08
C SER A 196 8.26 -4.58 17.84
N ARG A 197 8.76 -5.83 17.79
CA ARG A 197 8.20 -6.95 18.56
C ARG A 197 9.29 -7.97 18.88
N THR A 198 9.07 -8.71 19.96
CA THR A 198 9.90 -9.86 20.34
C THR A 198 9.10 -11.14 20.08
N ILE A 199 9.78 -12.12 19.47
CA ILE A 199 9.26 -13.45 19.19
C ILE A 199 10.13 -14.44 19.95
#